data_AF-A0A7D9M2B8-F1
#
_entry.id   AF-A0A7D9M2B8-F1
#
_cell.length_a   1.000
_cell.length_b   1.000
_cell.length_c   1.000
_cell.angle_alpha   90.00
_cell.angle_beta   90.00
_cell.angle_gamma   90.00
#
_symmetry.space_group_name_H-M   'P 1'
#
loop_
_entity.id
_entity.type
_entity.pdbx_description
1 polymer ?
#
loop_
_entity_poly.entity_id
_entity_poly.type
_entity_poly.pdbx_seq_one_letter_code
_entity_poly.pdbx_strand_id
1 'polypeptide(L)'
;TVQHVSLTWRILERCVHSHSYYHLAPLIYKMQHGFMRGKSTTTQLLEVYHDILEHVASGKEVDAIYLDLSKAFDKVPHNLLLKKLENSGI
;
A
#
# COMPACT_ATOMS: atom_id res chain seq x y z
N THR A 1 13.72 -12.87 -2.52
CA THR A 1 14.31 -13.94 -1.67
C THR A 1 13.72 -13.82 -0.28
N VAL A 2 13.06 -14.86 0.23
CA VAL A 2 12.59 -14.86 1.62
C VAL A 2 13.83 -14.99 2.51
N GLN A 3 14.14 -13.95 3.29
CA GLN A 3 15.25 -13.99 4.25
C GLN A 3 14.79 -14.76 5.49
N HIS A 4 15.50 -15.83 5.85
CA HIS A 4 15.31 -16.48 7.15
C HIS A 4 15.91 -15.57 8.24
N VAL A 5 15.04 -14.92 8.99
CA VAL A 5 15.38 -14.04 10.11
C VAL A 5 15.06 -14.72 11.45
N SER A 6 15.82 -14.38 12.50
CA SER A 6 15.64 -14.94 13.84
C SER A 6 14.24 -14.63 14.40
N LEU A 7 13.76 -15.45 15.34
CA LEU A 7 12.49 -15.20 16.03
C LEU A 7 12.50 -13.83 16.74
N THR A 8 13.62 -13.47 17.38
CA THR A 8 13.79 -12.18 18.04
C THR A 8 13.62 -11.02 17.07
N TRP A 9 14.17 -11.13 15.87
CA TRP A 9 14.01 -10.12 14.82
C TRP A 9 12.57 -10.00 14.34
N ARG A 10 11.87 -11.12 14.11
CA ARG A 10 10.46 -11.11 13.69
C ARG A 10 9.55 -10.43 14.70
N ILE A 11 9.85 -10.59 16.00
CA ILE A 11 9.13 -9.90 17.08
C ILE A 11 9.39 -8.39 16.99
N LEU A 12 10.65 -7.98 16.86
CA LEU A 12 11.01 -6.57 16.71
C LEU A 12 10.34 -5.94 15.49
N GLU A 13 10.41 -6.59 14.33
CA GLU A 13 9.75 -6.16 13.10
C GLU A 13 8.24 -5.97 13.31
N ARG A 14 7.59 -6.91 14.00
CA ARG A 14 6.16 -6.80 14.31
C ARG A 14 5.84 -5.63 15.23
N CYS A 15 6.70 -5.33 16.21
CA CYS A 15 6.56 -4.17 17.09
C CYS A 15 6.68 -2.86 16.29
N VAL A 16 7.74 -2.72 15.48
CA VAL A 16 7.98 -1.56 14.63
C VAL A 16 6.83 -1.36 13.63
N HIS A 17 6.39 -2.43 12.97
CA HIS A 17 5.25 -2.39 12.07
C HIS A 17 3.97 -1.95 12.78
N SER A 18 3.67 -2.50 13.96
CA SER A 18 2.43 -2.19 14.68
C SER A 18 2.36 -0.72 15.10
N HIS A 19 3.47 -0.17 15.58
CA HIS A 19 3.60 1.26 15.89
C HIS A 19 3.46 2.11 14.63
N SER A 20 4.29 1.84 13.61
CA SER A 20 4.30 2.62 12.37
C SER A 20 2.96 2.58 11.65
N TYR A 21 2.30 1.42 11.59
CA TYR A 21 1.00 1.26 10.95
C TYR A 21 -0.06 2.14 11.60
N TYR A 22 -0.06 2.27 12.94
CA TYR A 22 -1.03 3.10 13.64
C TYR A 22 -0.91 4.59 13.23
N HIS A 23 0.31 5.09 13.06
CA HIS A 23 0.57 6.47 12.66
C HIS A 23 0.36 6.71 11.16
N LEU A 24 0.77 5.76 10.31
CA LEU A 24 0.77 5.94 8.86
C LEU A 24 -0.57 5.58 8.20
N ALA A 25 -1.31 4.59 8.70
CA ALA A 25 -2.51 4.10 8.03
C ALA A 25 -3.56 5.20 7.74
N PRO A 26 -3.80 6.18 8.63
CA PRO A 26 -4.70 7.31 8.34
C PRO A 26 -4.19 8.27 7.25
N LEU A 27 -2.89 8.31 7.00
CA LEU A 27 -2.24 9.20 6.03
C LEU A 27 -2.16 8.57 4.62
N ILE A 28 -2.36 7.26 4.51
CA ILE A 28 -2.33 6.55 3.23
C ILE A 28 -3.57 6.89 2.40
N TYR A 29 -3.40 6.95 1.07
CA TYR A 29 -4.48 7.23 0.14
C TYR A 29 -5.67 6.28 0.32
N LYS A 30 -6.89 6.85 0.30
CA LYS A 30 -8.13 6.13 0.61
C LYS A 30 -8.42 4.92 -0.28
N MET A 31 -7.96 4.90 -1.53
CA MET A 31 -8.11 3.76 -2.46
C MET A 31 -6.87 2.86 -2.53
N GLN A 32 -5.96 2.96 -1.54
CA GLN A 32 -4.92 1.94 -1.36
C GLN A 32 -5.55 0.70 -0.75
N HIS A 33 -5.38 -0.45 -1.40
CA HIS A 33 -5.82 -1.76 -0.87
C HIS A 33 -4.64 -2.65 -0.46
N GLY A 34 -3.49 -2.50 -1.11
CA GLY A 34 -2.29 -3.24 -0.76
C GLY A 34 -1.81 -2.89 0.65
N PHE A 35 -1.56 -3.92 1.47
CA PHE A 35 -1.05 -3.82 2.84
C PHE A 35 -1.95 -3.08 3.84
N MET A 36 -3.23 -2.85 3.52
CA MET A 36 -4.19 -2.19 4.41
C MET A 36 -5.10 -3.21 5.11
N ARG A 37 -5.26 -3.08 6.43
CA ARG A 37 -6.19 -3.92 7.22
C ARG A 37 -7.63 -3.73 6.73
N GLY A 38 -8.38 -4.82 6.63
CA GLY A 38 -9.78 -4.80 6.19
C GLY A 38 -9.98 -4.60 4.68
N LYS A 39 -8.89 -4.52 3.90
CA LYS A 39 -8.95 -4.43 2.45
C LYS A 39 -8.28 -5.64 1.80
N SER A 40 -8.77 -6.02 0.63
CA SER A 40 -8.24 -7.12 -0.16
C SER A 40 -8.17 -6.74 -1.65
N THR A 41 -7.54 -7.61 -2.44
CA THR A 41 -7.59 -7.50 -3.91
C THR A 41 -9.01 -7.62 -4.44
N THR A 42 -9.87 -8.39 -3.78
CA THR A 42 -11.28 -8.51 -4.13
C THR A 42 -12.05 -7.22 -3.88
N THR A 43 -11.84 -6.54 -2.74
CA THR A 43 -12.51 -5.26 -2.50
C THR A 43 -12.02 -4.19 -3.46
N GLN A 44 -10.73 -4.20 -3.81
CA GLN A 44 -10.16 -3.30 -4.81
C GLN A 44 -10.81 -3.51 -6.19
N LEU A 45 -10.91 -4.77 -6.62
CA LEU A 45 -11.51 -5.11 -7.90
C LEU A 45 -12.99 -4.71 -7.94
N LEU A 46 -13.73 -4.95 -6.85
CA LEU A 46 -15.15 -4.61 -6.77
C LEU A 46 -15.38 -3.10 -6.88
N GLU A 47 -14.59 -2.29 -6.16
CA GLU A 47 -14.68 -0.83 -6.21
C GLU A 47 -14.37 -0.30 -7.62
N VAL A 48 -13.26 -0.74 -8.22
CA VAL A 48 -12.91 -0.32 -9.59
C VAL A 48 -13.96 -0.77 -10.61
N TYR A 49 -14.47 -2.00 -10.49
CA TYR A 49 -15.48 -2.50 -11.40
C TYR A 49 -16.80 -1.72 -11.29
N HIS A 50 -17.20 -1.35 -10.07
CA HIS A 50 -18.36 -0.51 -9.84
C HIS A 50 -18.20 0.86 -10.51
N ASP A 51 -17.05 1.51 -10.33
CA ASP A 51 -16.74 2.81 -10.94
C ASP A 51 -16.78 2.72 -12.47
N ILE A 52 -16.17 1.68 -13.06
CA ILE A 52 -16.20 1.45 -14.51
C ILE A 52 -17.65 1.30 -15.00
N LEU A 53 -18.45 0.47 -14.34
CA LEU A 53 -19.83 0.22 -14.74
C LEU A 53 -20.68 1.50 -14.68
N GLU A 54 -20.53 2.33 -13.66
CA GLU A 54 -21.26 3.60 -13.53
C GLU A 54 -20.94 4.54 -14.70
N HIS A 55 -19.65 4.67 -15.04
CA HIS A 55 -19.21 5.52 -16.15
C HIS A 55 -19.72 5.00 -17.50
N VAL A 56 -19.58 3.69 -17.76
CA VAL A 56 -20.07 3.06 -18.99
C VAL A 56 -21.59 3.19 -19.11
N ALA A 57 -22.35 2.97 -18.02
CA ALA A 57 -23.80 3.14 -18.01
C ALA A 57 -24.24 4.57 -18.31
N SER A 58 -23.43 5.56 -17.93
CA SER A 58 -23.66 6.98 -18.27
C SER A 58 -23.20 7.37 -19.69
N GLY A 59 -22.76 6.41 -20.50
CA GLY A 59 -22.27 6.63 -21.86
C GLY A 59 -20.89 7.28 -21.93
N LYS A 60 -20.11 7.26 -20.84
CA LYS A 60 -18.74 7.77 -20.79
C LYS A 60 -17.75 6.68 -21.18
N GLU A 61 -16.66 7.10 -21.81
CA GLU A 61 -15.50 6.24 -22.07
C GLU A 61 -14.64 6.12 -20.81
N VAL A 62 -14.02 4.95 -20.64
CA VAL A 62 -13.15 4.65 -19.49
C VAL A 62 -11.87 4.01 -20.00
N ASP A 63 -10.74 4.65 -19.69
CA ASP A 63 -9.40 4.13 -19.96
C ASP A 63 -8.71 3.76 -18.65
N ALA A 64 -7.93 2.67 -18.67
CA ALA A 64 -7.15 2.21 -17.53
C ALA A 64 -5.66 2.17 -17.86
N ILE A 65 -4.83 2.78 -16.99
CA ILE A 65 -3.37 2.72 -17.08
C ILE A 65 -2.86 1.87 -15.93
N TYR A 66 -2.29 0.72 -16.26
CA TYR A 66 -1.65 -0.17 -15.29
C TYR A 66 -0.16 0.16 -15.20
N LEU A 67 0.29 0.48 -13.98
CA LEU A 67 1.69 0.80 -13.68
C LEU A 67 2.28 -0.27 -12.78
N ASP A 68 3.51 -0.70 -13.08
CA ASP A 68 4.27 -1.61 -12.23
C ASP A 68 5.71 -1.09 -12.01
N LEU A 69 6.25 -1.31 -10.82
CA LEU A 69 7.57 -0.84 -10.44
C LEU A 69 8.57 -2.00 -10.41
N SER A 70 9.55 -1.97 -11.31
CA SER A 70 10.63 -2.96 -11.33
C SER A 70 11.44 -2.96 -10.01
N LYS A 71 11.47 -4.10 -9.32
CA LYS A 71 12.20 -4.28 -8.05
C LYS A 71 11.82 -3.22 -7.00
N ALA A 72 10.52 -2.99 -6.81
CA ALA A 72 9.99 -1.91 -5.97
C ALA A 72 10.63 -1.81 -4.58
N PHE A 73 10.88 -2.93 -3.90
CA PHE A 73 11.49 -2.95 -2.56
C PHE A 73 13.01 -2.76 -2.58
N ASP A 74 13.70 -3.24 -3.61
CA ASP A 74 15.17 -3.13 -3.70
C ASP A 74 15.62 -1.73 -4.11
N LYS A 75 14.73 -0.95 -4.76
CA LYS A 75 15.04 0.38 -5.30
C LYS A 75 14.59 1.55 -4.42
N VAL A 76 14.10 1.30 -3.20
CA VAL A 76 13.64 2.38 -2.31
C VAL A 76 14.86 3.19 -1.80
N PRO A 77 14.98 4.49 -2.12
CA PRO A 77 16.07 5.31 -1.62
C PRO A 77 15.93 5.56 -0.11
N HIS A 78 16.82 4.99 0.69
CA HIS A 78 16.74 5.01 2.16
C HIS A 78 16.65 6.43 2.75
N ASN A 79 17.43 7.39 2.26
CA ASN A 79 17.40 8.77 2.78
C ASN A 79 16.04 9.44 2.59
N LEU A 80 15.37 9.17 1.45
CA LEU A 80 14.04 9.72 1.18
C LEU A 80 12.96 8.99 1.98
N LEU A 81 13.12 7.69 2.20
CA LEU A 81 12.22 6.93 3.07
C LEU A 81 12.27 7.45 4.51
N LEU A 82 13.46 7.62 5.08
CA LEU A 82 13.64 8.15 6.44
C LEU A 82 13.05 9.55 6.59
N LYS A 83 13.32 10.44 5.62
CA LYS A 83 12.73 11.79 5.61
C LYS A 83 11.20 11.76 5.56
N LYS A 84 10.60 10.81 4.83
CA LYS A 84 9.14 10.65 4.78
C LYS A 84 8.56 10.15 6.11
N LEU A 85 9.26 9.24 6.80
CA LEU A 85 8.86 8.75 8.12
C LEU A 85 8.90 9.87 9.16
N GLU A 86 10.00 10.64 9.20
CA GLU A 86 10.17 11.80 10.08
C GLU A 86 9.04 12.82 9.88
N ASN A 87 8.76 13.17 8.62
CA ASN A 87 7.66 14.08 8.27
C ASN A 87 6.27 13.54 8.65
N SER A 88 6.13 12.22 8.82
CA SER A 88 4.87 11.57 9.20
C SER A 88 4.78 11.31 10.71
N GLY A 89 5.75 11.79 11.49
CA GLY A 89 5.77 11.67 12.94
C GLY A 89 6.29 10.32 13.46
N ILE A 90 7.10 9.61 12.67
CA ILE A 90 7.86 8.40 13.06
C ILE A 90 9.34 8.74 13.22
#